data_AF-A0A368GQY8-F1
#
_entry.id   AF-A0A368GQY8-F1
#
_cell.length_a   1.000
_cell.length_b   1.000
_cell.length_c   1.000
_cell.angle_alpha   90.00
_cell.angle_beta   90.00
_cell.angle_gamma   90.00
#
_symmetry.space_group_name_H-M   'P 1'
#
loop_
_entity.id
_entity.type
_entity.pdbx_description
1 polymer ?
#
loop_
_entity_poly.entity_id
_entity_poly.type
_entity_poly.pdbx_seq_one_letter_code
_entity_poly.pdbx_strand_id
1 'polypeptide(L)'
;MTVIDQASSLLTPLIAGVMLDSMTRAWCCIVIIAWNILSWSVEASMLLWIYRRIPALAHRKRNDSTHKDSCVEASPSPVAAYFAYFRQSAFRAAFGLALLYMTVLGFDNLALSYGASQGMSASTLGLFRSIGSLLGLLGALSYTALERSLGLLWTGLIGLMLQNIFLNLCTISISLPGSPFNATGYFSTLTTSKWVDGVRSTVMGGLNATDPTPALPFSELSPSIIVFFLGITLARFGLWIADPSITQIMQETIPERERYSVFGVQTSICELFSVLKDLMVIAFPETSSFGVLITISCIFVFSGFIFYFSYFIKSTCKRSRCRSGETELRDAKLPEQEHLVNKNLVDNALVAPDV
;
A
#
# COMPACT_ATOMS: atom_id res chain seq x y z
N MET A 1 -12.58 3.73 4.79
CA MET A 1 -12.16 2.66 5.72
C MET A 1 -10.75 2.91 6.27
N THR A 2 -9.77 3.26 5.44
CA THR A 2 -8.36 3.50 5.83
C THR A 2 -8.17 4.55 6.93
N VAL A 3 -8.98 5.61 6.97
CA VAL A 3 -8.93 6.62 8.05
C VAL A 3 -9.25 6.03 9.43
N ILE A 4 -10.23 5.11 9.50
CA ILE A 4 -10.63 4.45 10.76
C ILE A 4 -9.53 3.48 11.19
N ASP A 5 -8.98 2.72 10.26
CA ASP A 5 -7.85 1.81 10.49
C ASP A 5 -6.62 2.57 11.02
N GLN A 6 -6.28 3.70 10.40
CA GLN A 6 -5.18 4.55 10.86
C GLN A 6 -5.45 5.19 12.22
N ALA A 7 -6.67 5.67 12.48
CA ALA A 7 -7.04 6.20 13.79
C ALA A 7 -6.94 5.12 14.88
N SER A 8 -7.38 3.89 14.59
CA SER A 8 -7.22 2.76 15.51
C SER A 8 -5.74 2.47 15.76
N SER A 9 -4.92 2.41 14.71
CA SER A 9 -3.47 2.15 14.83
C SER A 9 -2.71 3.21 15.66
N LEU A 10 -3.23 4.44 15.72
CA LEU A 10 -2.69 5.51 16.57
C LEU A 10 -3.12 5.36 18.03
N LEU A 11 -4.37 4.98 18.28
CA LEU A 11 -4.94 4.86 19.62
C LEU A 11 -4.51 3.57 20.33
N THR A 12 -4.30 2.47 19.60
CA THR A 12 -3.98 1.15 20.18
C THR A 12 -2.72 1.18 21.06
N PRO A 13 -1.57 1.75 20.65
CA PRO A 13 -0.38 1.80 21.50
C PRO A 13 -0.58 2.67 22.76
N LEU A 14 -1.38 3.75 22.65
CA LEU A 14 -1.68 4.64 23.78
C LEU A 14 -2.52 3.91 24.83
N ILE A 15 -3.61 3.26 24.40
CA ILE A 15 -4.49 2.50 25.28
C ILE A 15 -3.72 1.31 25.89
N ALA A 16 -2.93 0.60 25.09
CA ALA A 16 -2.11 -0.51 25.57
C ALA A 16 -1.08 -0.04 26.61
N GLY A 17 -0.44 1.11 26.41
CA GLY A 17 0.49 1.71 27.39
C GLY A 17 -0.20 1.98 28.73
N VAL A 18 -1.33 2.69 28.71
CA VAL A 18 -2.11 2.98 29.92
C VAL A 18 -2.58 1.70 30.63
N MET A 19 -2.99 0.68 29.88
CA MET A 19 -3.38 -0.62 30.46
C MET A 19 -2.20 -1.31 31.15
N LEU A 20 -1.02 -1.31 30.53
CA LEU A 20 0.18 -1.95 31.09
C LEU A 20 0.71 -1.24 32.34
N ASP A 21 0.53 0.08 32.44
CA ASP A 21 0.93 0.87 33.62
C ASP A 21 -0.06 0.72 34.79
N SER A 22 -1.34 0.52 34.49
CA SER A 22 -2.40 0.49 35.51
C SER A 22 -2.77 -0.91 36.00
N MET A 23 -2.52 -1.97 35.22
CA MET A 23 -2.99 -3.32 35.51
C MET A 23 -1.86 -4.36 35.40
N THR A 24 -1.98 -5.46 36.15
CA THR A 24 -1.08 -6.61 35.94
C THR A 24 -1.27 -7.22 34.55
N ARG A 25 -0.23 -7.85 34.00
CA ARG A 25 -0.26 -8.45 32.64
C ARG A 25 -1.40 -9.47 32.45
N ALA A 26 -1.71 -10.27 33.47
CA ALA A 26 -2.80 -11.24 33.42
C ALA A 26 -4.16 -10.55 33.24
N TRP A 27 -4.41 -9.49 34.01
CA TRP A 27 -5.62 -8.68 33.88
C TRP A 27 -5.71 -7.97 32.53
N CYS A 28 -4.59 -7.47 31.99
CA CYS A 28 -4.55 -6.92 30.63
C CYS A 28 -5.02 -7.94 29.59
N CYS A 29 -4.51 -9.19 29.66
CA CYS A 29 -4.92 -10.25 28.74
C CYS A 29 -6.43 -10.56 28.85
N ILE A 30 -6.96 -10.67 30.08
CA ILE A 30 -8.39 -10.94 30.29
C ILE A 30 -9.25 -9.82 29.67
N VAL A 31 -8.89 -8.56 29.91
CA VAL A 31 -9.62 -7.41 29.35
C VAL A 31 -9.58 -7.42 27.82
N ILE A 32 -8.42 -7.69 27.21
CA ILE A 32 -8.28 -7.77 25.74
C ILE A 32 -9.13 -8.92 25.17
N ILE A 33 -9.13 -10.09 25.81
CA ILE A 33 -9.95 -11.23 25.39
C ILE A 33 -11.44 -10.88 25.47
N ALA A 34 -11.88 -10.30 26.59
CA ALA A 34 -13.27 -9.88 26.78
C ALA A 34 -13.69 -8.84 25.74
N TRP A 35 -12.82 -7.85 25.47
CA TRP A 35 -13.04 -6.83 24.45
C TRP A 35 -13.17 -7.42 23.05
N ASN A 36 -12.28 -8.35 22.66
CA ASN A 36 -12.34 -9.01 21.35
C ASN A 36 -13.62 -9.82 21.16
N ILE A 37 -14.07 -10.56 22.19
CA ILE A 37 -15.34 -11.31 22.14
C ILE A 37 -16.53 -10.37 21.99
N LEU A 38 -16.53 -9.26 22.75
CA LEU A 38 -17.57 -8.24 22.66
C LEU A 38 -17.59 -7.59 21.26
N SER A 39 -16.45 -7.16 20.74
CA SER A 39 -16.32 -6.56 19.41
C SER A 39 -16.80 -7.52 18.32
N TRP A 40 -16.39 -8.80 18.37
CA TRP A 40 -16.86 -9.81 17.42
C TRP A 40 -18.38 -10.01 17.48
N SER A 41 -18.98 -10.01 18.68
CA SER A 41 -20.42 -10.17 18.86
C SER A 41 -21.20 -8.98 18.27
N VAL A 42 -20.69 -7.76 18.45
CA VAL A 42 -21.26 -6.53 17.88
C VAL A 42 -21.14 -6.55 16.36
N GLU A 43 -19.96 -6.88 15.82
CA GLU A 43 -19.71 -6.96 14.38
C GLU A 43 -20.63 -7.98 13.71
N ALA A 44 -20.73 -9.20 14.27
CA ALA A 44 -21.62 -10.25 13.76
C ALA A 44 -23.09 -9.80 13.75
N SER A 45 -23.53 -9.11 14.81
CA SER A 45 -24.90 -8.58 14.92
C SER A 45 -25.17 -7.51 13.86
N MET A 46 -24.23 -6.59 13.65
CA MET A 46 -24.34 -5.53 12.65
C MET A 46 -24.34 -6.09 11.22
N LEU A 47 -23.43 -7.01 10.90
CA LEU A 47 -23.37 -7.66 9.59
C LEU A 47 -24.64 -8.45 9.29
N LEU A 48 -25.16 -9.18 10.28
CA LEU A 48 -26.42 -9.92 10.15
C LEU A 48 -27.60 -8.97 9.92
N TRP A 49 -27.62 -7.83 10.61
CA TRP A 49 -28.65 -6.81 10.42
C TRP A 49 -28.58 -6.20 9.01
N ILE A 50 -27.39 -5.87 8.51
CA ILE A 50 -27.20 -5.36 7.13
C ILE A 50 -27.63 -6.41 6.10
N TYR A 51 -27.21 -7.66 6.27
CA TYR A 51 -27.55 -8.76 5.36
C TYR A 51 -29.05 -8.98 5.25
N ARG A 52 -29.78 -8.92 6.38
CA ARG A 52 -31.24 -9.06 6.39
C ARG A 52 -31.96 -7.85 5.77
N ARG A 53 -31.35 -6.66 5.79
CA ARG A 53 -31.97 -5.42 5.31
C ARG A 53 -31.74 -5.15 3.82
N ILE A 54 -30.65 -5.64 3.24
CA ILE A 54 -30.30 -5.42 1.83
C ILE A 54 -30.41 -6.74 1.05
N PRO A 55 -31.57 -7.06 0.44
CA PRO A 55 -31.80 -8.33 -0.25
C PRO A 55 -30.93 -8.51 -1.51
N ALA A 56 -30.33 -7.43 -2.02
CA ALA A 56 -29.35 -7.47 -3.11
C ALA A 56 -28.05 -8.19 -2.71
N LEU A 57 -27.71 -8.26 -1.42
CA LEU A 57 -26.55 -9.01 -0.91
C LEU A 57 -26.81 -10.52 -0.86
N ALA A 58 -28.08 -10.94 -0.74
CA ALA A 58 -28.47 -12.34 -0.69
C ALA A 58 -28.40 -13.03 -2.06
N HIS A 59 -28.51 -12.26 -3.14
CA HIS A 59 -28.45 -12.77 -4.50
C HIS A 59 -27.07 -12.48 -5.10
N ARG A 60 -26.17 -13.48 -5.08
CA ARG A 60 -24.96 -13.40 -5.89
C ARG A 60 -25.37 -13.45 -7.37
N LYS A 61 -25.22 -12.35 -8.10
CA LYS A 61 -25.54 -12.24 -9.53
C LYS A 61 -24.62 -13.18 -10.33
N ARG A 62 -25.02 -14.43 -10.49
CA ARG A 62 -24.42 -15.39 -11.43
C ARG A 62 -24.92 -14.98 -12.81
N ASN A 63 -24.10 -14.28 -13.58
CA ASN A 63 -24.42 -13.99 -14.99
C ASN A 63 -24.39 -15.31 -15.77
N ASP A 64 -25.51 -16.02 -15.77
CA ASP A 64 -25.72 -17.31 -16.42
C ASP A 64 -26.18 -17.11 -17.88
N SER A 65 -25.43 -16.28 -18.62
CA SER A 65 -25.61 -16.11 -20.07
C SER A 65 -24.36 -16.56 -20.82
N THR A 66 -23.91 -17.78 -20.56
CA THR A 66 -23.13 -18.55 -21.52
C THR A 66 -23.47 -20.02 -21.34
N HIS A 67 -24.00 -20.60 -22.41
CA HIS A 67 -24.30 -22.02 -22.65
C HIS A 67 -23.97 -23.02 -21.54
N LYS A 68 -24.99 -23.83 -21.19
CA LYS A 68 -24.85 -25.15 -20.60
C LYS A 68 -23.77 -25.94 -21.34
N ASP A 69 -22.56 -25.96 -20.82
CA ASP A 69 -21.68 -27.11 -20.88
C ASP A 69 -21.49 -27.60 -19.45
N SER A 70 -22.14 -28.71 -19.16
CA SER A 70 -21.94 -29.52 -17.98
C SER A 70 -20.46 -29.88 -17.87
N CYS A 71 -19.73 -29.35 -16.90
CA CYS A 71 -18.63 -30.03 -16.19
C CYS A 71 -17.99 -29.13 -15.13
N VAL A 72 -18.04 -29.63 -13.88
CA VAL A 72 -17.21 -29.26 -12.72
C VAL A 72 -17.44 -27.85 -12.16
N GLU A 73 -18.07 -27.79 -10.98
CA GLU A 73 -17.83 -26.73 -10.00
C GLU A 73 -16.36 -26.78 -9.58
N ALA A 74 -15.47 -26.32 -10.46
CA ALA A 74 -14.07 -26.20 -10.15
C ALA A 74 -13.95 -25.00 -9.22
N SER A 75 -13.64 -25.27 -7.94
CA SER A 75 -12.97 -24.28 -7.11
C SER A 75 -11.91 -23.60 -7.99
N PRO A 76 -11.90 -22.26 -8.14
CA PRO A 76 -10.97 -21.61 -9.05
C PRO A 76 -9.57 -22.05 -8.65
N SER A 77 -8.89 -22.79 -9.52
CA SER A 77 -7.55 -23.29 -9.21
C SER A 77 -6.66 -22.10 -8.88
N PRO A 78 -5.76 -22.20 -7.88
CA PRO A 78 -4.85 -21.10 -7.54
C PRO A 78 -4.10 -20.57 -8.78
N VAL A 79 -3.69 -21.48 -9.67
CA VAL A 79 -3.04 -21.14 -10.94
C VAL A 79 -3.92 -20.26 -11.84
N ALA A 80 -5.21 -20.57 -11.95
CA ALA A 80 -6.15 -19.73 -12.70
C ALA A 80 -6.33 -18.34 -12.06
N ALA A 81 -6.29 -18.25 -10.73
CA ALA A 81 -6.33 -16.97 -10.02
C ALA A 81 -5.10 -16.11 -10.32
N TYR A 82 -3.90 -16.69 -10.28
CA TYR A 82 -2.67 -16.00 -10.67
C TYR A 82 -2.71 -15.55 -12.13
N PHE A 83 -3.14 -16.43 -13.04
CA PHE A 83 -3.29 -16.06 -14.45
C PHE A 83 -4.30 -14.92 -14.64
N ALA A 84 -5.43 -14.96 -13.94
CA ALA A 84 -6.42 -13.89 -13.94
C ALA A 84 -5.85 -12.56 -13.44
N TYR A 85 -4.99 -12.59 -12.40
CA TYR A 85 -4.31 -11.41 -11.86
C TYR A 85 -3.40 -10.74 -12.90
N PHE A 86 -2.51 -11.49 -13.55
CA PHE A 86 -1.58 -10.94 -14.56
C PHE A 86 -2.29 -10.42 -15.82
N ARG A 87 -3.48 -10.93 -16.11
CA ARG A 87 -4.29 -10.51 -17.27
C ARG A 87 -5.05 -9.19 -17.03
N GLN A 88 -5.23 -8.76 -15.78
CA GLN A 88 -5.98 -7.54 -15.48
C GLN A 88 -5.28 -6.29 -16.04
N SER A 89 -6.06 -5.32 -16.50
CA SER A 89 -5.49 -4.03 -16.94
C SER A 89 -4.81 -3.26 -15.81
N ALA A 90 -5.28 -3.43 -14.57
CA ALA A 90 -4.72 -2.82 -13.37
C ALA A 90 -3.47 -3.52 -12.82
N PHE A 91 -3.02 -4.64 -13.41
CA PHE A 91 -1.88 -5.43 -12.95
C PHE A 91 -0.64 -4.58 -12.66
N ARG A 92 -0.29 -3.65 -13.56
CA ARG A 92 0.90 -2.81 -13.43
C ARG A 92 0.86 -1.91 -12.18
N ALA A 93 -0.31 -1.34 -11.86
CA ALA A 93 -0.48 -0.54 -10.65
C ALA A 93 -0.45 -1.43 -9.40
N ALA A 94 -1.14 -2.57 -9.44
CA ALA A 94 -1.23 -3.53 -8.34
C ALA A 94 0.13 -4.15 -7.99
N PHE A 95 0.89 -4.58 -9.01
CA PHE A 95 2.24 -5.10 -8.83
C PHE A 95 3.22 -4.03 -8.36
N GLY A 96 3.06 -2.79 -8.83
CA GLY A 96 3.81 -1.64 -8.33
C GLY A 96 3.62 -1.46 -6.82
N LEU A 97 2.38 -1.53 -6.33
CA LEU A 97 2.08 -1.52 -4.89
C LEU A 97 2.71 -2.71 -4.16
N ALA A 98 2.74 -3.91 -4.76
CA ALA A 98 3.36 -5.06 -4.13
C ALA A 98 4.88 -4.89 -3.94
N LEU A 99 5.56 -4.24 -4.89
CA LEU A 99 6.99 -3.90 -4.74
C LEU A 99 7.28 -2.94 -3.59
N LEU A 100 6.32 -2.08 -3.21
CA LEU A 100 6.45 -1.20 -2.05
C LEU A 100 6.51 -1.99 -0.72
N TYR A 101 6.02 -3.24 -0.67
CA TYR A 101 6.13 -4.09 0.53
C TYR A 101 7.56 -4.64 0.72
N MET A 102 8.39 -4.63 -0.32
CA MET A 102 9.81 -4.97 -0.24
C MET A 102 10.63 -3.75 0.24
N THR A 103 10.33 -3.25 1.44
CA THR A 103 11.02 -2.07 1.99
C THR A 103 11.27 -2.17 3.49
N VAL A 104 12.51 -1.96 3.91
CA VAL A 104 12.86 -1.78 5.34
C VAL A 104 12.64 -0.35 5.82
N LEU A 105 12.19 0.53 4.93
CA LEU A 105 11.96 1.96 5.19
C LEU A 105 10.55 2.23 5.71
N GLY A 106 9.85 1.18 6.14
CA GLY A 106 8.64 1.31 6.93
C GLY A 106 8.97 1.92 8.30
N PHE A 107 8.05 2.68 8.88
CA PHE A 107 8.15 3.11 10.28
C PHE A 107 7.84 1.91 11.21
N ASP A 108 8.60 0.83 11.07
CA ASP A 108 8.44 -0.45 11.73
C ASP A 108 9.55 -0.69 12.77
N ASN A 109 9.54 -1.88 13.38
CA ASN A 109 10.51 -2.23 14.42
C ASN A 109 11.96 -2.27 13.90
N LEU A 110 12.18 -2.44 12.59
CA LEU A 110 13.52 -2.48 12.01
C LEU A 110 14.14 -1.09 12.00
N ALA A 111 13.40 -0.09 11.50
CA ALA A 111 13.82 1.31 11.54
C ALA A 111 14.03 1.79 12.98
N LEU A 112 13.13 1.43 13.89
CA LEU A 112 13.25 1.75 15.32
C LEU A 112 14.49 1.13 15.98
N SER A 113 14.78 -0.15 15.68
CA SER A 113 15.96 -0.85 16.21
C SER A 113 17.24 -0.23 15.67
N TYR A 114 17.26 0.14 14.38
CA TYR A 114 18.37 0.88 13.79
C TYR A 114 18.60 2.23 14.49
N GLY A 115 17.54 3.02 14.71
CA GLY A 115 17.63 4.27 15.46
C GLY A 115 18.13 4.12 16.89
N ALA A 116 17.62 3.11 17.61
CA ALA A 116 18.07 2.80 18.97
C ALA A 116 19.56 2.43 19.00
N SER A 117 20.03 1.63 18.03
CA SER A 117 21.45 1.26 17.92
C SER A 117 22.39 2.44 17.64
N GLN A 118 21.86 3.55 17.11
CA GLN A 118 22.58 4.80 16.85
C GLN A 118 22.46 5.81 18.00
N GLY A 119 21.89 5.40 19.16
CA GLY A 119 21.78 6.23 20.36
C GLY A 119 20.52 7.09 20.44
N MET A 120 19.49 6.85 19.61
CA MET A 120 18.22 7.56 19.74
C MET A 120 17.45 7.10 20.98
N SER A 121 17.00 8.08 21.78
CA SER A 121 16.12 7.81 22.92
C SER A 121 14.76 7.25 22.49
N ALA A 122 14.13 6.45 23.36
CA ALA A 122 12.80 5.90 23.12
C ALA A 122 11.73 6.99 22.90
N SER A 123 11.86 8.14 23.58
CA SER A 123 10.95 9.28 23.42
C SER A 123 11.08 9.94 22.05
N THR A 124 12.31 10.14 21.55
CA THR A 124 12.54 10.68 20.20
C THR A 124 11.99 9.74 19.13
N LEU A 125 12.23 8.44 19.26
CA LEU A 125 11.69 7.42 18.36
C LEU A 125 10.15 7.40 18.38
N GLY A 126 9.54 7.51 19.57
CA GLY A 126 8.10 7.62 19.74
C GLY A 126 7.52 8.90 19.13
N LEU A 127 8.26 10.02 19.19
CA LEU A 127 7.86 11.28 18.57
C LEU A 127 7.80 11.16 17.05
N PHE A 128 8.86 10.66 16.40
CA PHE A 128 8.84 10.42 14.96
C PHE A 128 7.73 9.45 14.54
N ARG A 129 7.47 8.40 15.34
CA ARG A 129 6.37 7.46 15.12
C ARG A 129 5.00 8.15 15.13
N SER A 130 4.81 9.02 16.11
CA SER A 130 3.56 9.78 16.28
C SER A 130 3.33 10.74 15.11
N ILE A 131 4.38 11.45 14.69
CA ILE A 131 4.33 12.33 13.52
C ILE A 131 4.05 11.52 12.24
N GLY A 132 4.69 10.36 12.06
CA GLY A 132 4.47 9.49 10.91
C GLY A 132 3.05 8.94 10.83
N SER A 133 2.44 8.64 11.97
CA SER A 133 1.03 8.23 12.05
C SER A 133 0.09 9.40 11.72
N LEU A 134 0.37 10.61 12.22
CA LEU A 134 -0.40 11.81 11.88
C LEU A 134 -0.34 12.12 10.39
N LEU A 135 0.85 12.04 9.78
CA LEU A 135 1.03 12.22 8.34
C LEU A 135 0.34 11.13 7.52
N GLY A 136 0.30 9.88 8.01
CA GLY A 136 -0.49 8.82 7.39
C GLY A 136 -1.99 9.12 7.39
N LEU A 137 -2.52 9.58 8.53
CA LEU A 137 -3.92 10.02 8.65
C LEU A 137 -4.22 11.20 7.72
N LEU A 138 -3.35 12.22 7.70
CA LEU A 138 -3.48 13.37 6.82
C LEU A 138 -3.39 12.96 5.34
N GLY A 139 -2.55 12.00 4.98
CA GLY A 139 -2.47 11.43 3.64
C GLY A 139 -3.79 10.77 3.21
N ALA A 140 -4.38 9.95 4.08
CA ALA A 140 -5.67 9.31 3.81
C ALA A 140 -6.84 10.30 3.70
N LEU A 141 -6.80 11.42 4.42
CA LEU A 141 -7.77 12.51 4.24
C LEU A 141 -7.51 13.27 2.92
N SER A 142 -6.25 13.58 2.63
CA SER A 142 -5.83 14.26 1.41
C SER A 142 -6.19 13.47 0.15
N TYR A 143 -6.13 12.14 0.22
CA TYR A 143 -6.59 11.24 -0.83
C TYR A 143 -7.99 11.63 -1.33
N THR A 144 -8.96 11.80 -0.42
CA THR A 144 -10.35 12.12 -0.81
C THR A 144 -10.50 13.48 -1.48
N ALA A 145 -9.68 14.46 -1.07
CA ALA A 145 -9.67 15.80 -1.68
C ALA A 145 -9.01 15.79 -3.06
N LEU A 146 -7.89 15.09 -3.20
CA LEU A 146 -7.15 14.96 -4.46
C LEU A 146 -7.93 14.13 -5.48
N GLU A 147 -8.56 13.04 -5.08
CA GLU A 147 -9.40 12.20 -5.94
C GLU A 147 -10.56 13.00 -6.55
N ARG A 148 -11.25 13.82 -5.74
CA ARG A 148 -12.37 14.66 -6.23
C ARG A 148 -11.94 15.76 -7.19
N SER A 149 -10.73 16.30 -7.03
CA SER A 149 -10.25 17.45 -7.80
C SER A 149 -9.46 17.07 -9.05
N LEU A 150 -8.59 16.07 -8.96
CA LEU A 150 -7.65 15.68 -10.02
C LEU A 150 -7.97 14.32 -10.64
N GLY A 151 -8.83 13.53 -9.98
CA GLY A 151 -9.17 12.18 -10.39
C GLY A 151 -8.19 11.13 -9.90
N LEU A 152 -8.67 9.88 -9.88
CA LEU A 152 -8.01 8.74 -9.25
C LEU A 152 -6.58 8.45 -9.77
N LEU A 153 -6.36 8.54 -11.08
CA LEU A 153 -5.05 8.26 -11.68
C LEU A 153 -3.97 9.25 -11.23
N TRP A 154 -4.31 10.54 -11.15
CA TRP A 154 -3.39 11.60 -10.74
C TRP A 154 -3.11 11.56 -9.25
N THR A 155 -4.12 11.27 -8.42
CA THR A 155 -3.96 11.12 -6.98
C THR A 155 -2.93 10.05 -6.64
N GLY A 156 -3.02 8.87 -7.25
CA GLY A 156 -2.03 7.81 -7.03
C GLY A 156 -0.63 8.19 -7.53
N LEU A 157 -0.52 8.95 -8.63
CA LEU A 157 0.76 9.43 -9.14
C LEU A 157 1.42 10.41 -8.16
N ILE A 158 0.66 11.40 -7.68
CA ILE A 158 1.13 12.40 -6.72
C ILE A 158 1.59 11.72 -5.43
N GLY A 159 0.80 10.76 -4.92
CA GLY A 159 1.15 10.00 -3.72
C GLY A 159 2.50 9.29 -3.87
N LEU A 160 2.69 8.54 -4.96
CA LEU A 160 3.95 7.82 -5.20
C LEU A 160 5.13 8.76 -5.49
N MET A 161 4.92 9.89 -6.16
CA MET A 161 5.97 10.91 -6.36
C MET A 161 6.44 11.48 -5.03
N LEU A 162 5.51 11.90 -4.17
CA LEU A 162 5.83 12.42 -2.84
C LEU A 162 6.57 11.37 -2.00
N GLN A 163 6.10 10.13 -2.00
CA GLN A 163 6.77 9.03 -1.30
C GLN A 163 8.21 8.84 -1.79
N ASN A 164 8.44 8.83 -3.11
CA ASN A 164 9.78 8.67 -3.68
C ASN A 164 10.70 9.84 -3.34
N ILE A 165 10.22 11.08 -3.41
CA ILE A 165 11.02 12.27 -3.06
C ILE A 165 11.54 12.16 -1.62
N PHE A 166 10.67 11.82 -0.67
CA PHE A 166 11.07 11.72 0.73
C PHE A 166 11.95 10.50 1.02
N LEU A 167 11.73 9.37 0.35
CA LEU A 167 12.60 8.19 0.52
C LEU A 167 13.99 8.37 -0.10
N ASN A 168 14.16 9.24 -1.10
CA ASN A 168 15.49 9.60 -1.59
C ASN A 168 16.34 10.29 -0.50
N LEU A 169 15.71 10.97 0.48
CA LEU A 169 16.43 11.50 1.65
C LEU A 169 17.10 10.39 2.47
N CYS A 170 16.50 9.19 2.52
CA CYS A 170 17.08 8.03 3.21
C CYS A 170 18.31 7.47 2.48
N THR A 171 18.40 7.65 1.16
CA THR A 171 19.63 7.30 0.42
C THR A 171 20.72 8.33 0.70
N ILE A 172 20.36 9.62 0.74
CA ILE A 172 21.28 10.70 1.10
C ILE A 172 21.83 10.51 2.52
N SER A 173 21.01 10.02 3.46
CA SER A 173 21.45 9.83 4.85
C SER A 173 22.57 8.80 5.01
N ILE A 174 22.71 7.85 4.08
CA ILE A 174 23.83 6.88 4.09
C ILE A 174 25.16 7.60 3.90
N SER A 175 25.18 8.64 3.06
CA SER A 175 26.39 9.40 2.69
C SER A 175 26.73 10.53 3.67
N LEU A 176 25.86 10.80 4.64
CA LEU A 176 26.07 11.85 5.63
C LEU A 176 27.07 11.42 6.72
N PRO A 177 27.81 12.38 7.32
CA PRO A 177 28.72 12.08 8.42
C PRO A 177 27.97 11.48 9.61
N GLY A 178 28.60 10.50 10.26
CA GLY A 178 27.98 9.74 11.36
C GLY A 178 27.10 8.58 10.90
N SER A 179 27.16 8.19 9.63
CA SER A 179 26.56 6.94 9.15
C SER A 179 27.43 5.74 9.55
N PRO A 180 26.87 4.66 10.14
CA PRO A 180 27.60 3.44 10.49
C PRO A 180 27.94 2.58 9.26
N PHE A 181 27.59 3.04 8.05
CA PHE A 181 27.61 2.24 6.84
C PHE A 181 29.03 1.90 6.38
N ASN A 182 29.33 0.61 6.27
CA ASN A 182 30.56 0.11 5.69
C ASN A 182 30.31 -1.18 4.88
N ALA A 183 29.89 -1.02 3.62
CA ALA A 183 29.60 -2.16 2.75
C ALA A 183 30.87 -2.97 2.38
N THR A 184 31.97 -2.31 2.04
CA THR A 184 33.19 -2.98 1.56
C THR A 184 33.87 -3.81 2.65
N GLY A 185 33.88 -3.31 3.89
CA GLY A 185 34.38 -4.05 5.05
C GLY A 185 33.51 -5.27 5.41
N TYR A 186 32.18 -5.14 5.29
CA TYR A 186 31.26 -6.23 5.58
C TYR A 186 31.41 -7.39 4.59
N PHE A 187 31.31 -7.11 3.28
CA PHE A 187 31.37 -8.16 2.26
C PHE A 187 32.75 -8.83 2.15
N SER A 188 33.83 -8.13 2.46
CA SER A 188 35.18 -8.73 2.48
C SER A 188 35.40 -9.66 3.67
N THR A 189 34.67 -9.47 4.77
CA THR A 189 34.78 -10.29 5.98
C THR A 189 33.74 -11.42 6.02
N LEU A 190 32.73 -11.37 5.14
CA LEU A 190 31.62 -12.30 5.09
C LEU A 190 32.09 -13.71 4.73
N THR A 191 32.16 -14.59 5.74
CA THR A 191 32.36 -16.03 5.58
C THR A 191 31.17 -16.74 6.23
N THR A 192 30.70 -17.85 5.65
CA THR A 192 29.52 -18.58 6.16
C THR A 192 29.67 -18.99 7.62
N SER A 193 30.86 -19.40 8.06
CA SER A 193 31.15 -19.71 9.47
C SER A 193 30.97 -18.49 10.38
N LYS A 194 31.59 -17.36 10.04
CA LYS A 194 31.47 -16.10 10.79
C LYS A 194 30.04 -15.57 10.84
N TRP A 195 29.28 -15.73 9.76
CA TRP A 195 27.88 -15.35 9.73
C TRP A 195 27.05 -16.21 10.70
N VAL A 196 27.23 -17.54 10.69
CA VAL A 196 26.53 -18.45 11.61
C VAL A 196 26.88 -18.13 13.06
N ASP A 197 28.15 -17.89 13.36
CA ASP A 197 28.61 -17.52 14.70
C ASP A 197 28.05 -16.15 15.13
N GLY A 198 27.97 -15.18 14.21
CA GLY A 198 27.35 -13.88 14.42
C GLY A 198 25.87 -14.00 14.78
N VAL A 199 25.09 -14.71 13.97
CA VAL A 199 23.67 -14.96 14.24
C VAL A 199 23.48 -15.69 15.56
N ARG A 200 24.28 -16.75 15.84
CA ARG A 200 24.21 -17.50 17.09
C ARG A 200 24.50 -16.61 18.30
N SER A 201 25.50 -15.73 18.20
CA SER A 201 25.84 -14.82 19.30
C SER A 201 24.81 -13.72 19.51
N THR A 202 24.18 -13.17 18.46
CA THR A 202 23.07 -12.20 18.59
C THR A 202 21.83 -12.85 19.21
N VAL A 203 21.47 -14.06 18.79
CA VAL A 203 20.30 -14.77 19.33
C VAL A 203 20.51 -15.20 20.78
N MET A 204 21.68 -15.76 21.10
CA MET A 204 21.97 -16.24 22.46
C MET A 204 22.34 -15.07 23.41
N GLY A 205 23.00 -14.03 22.89
CA GLY A 205 23.36 -12.83 23.64
C GLY A 205 22.17 -11.91 23.92
N GLY A 206 21.18 -11.87 23.02
CA GLY A 206 19.93 -11.13 23.21
C GLY A 206 19.08 -11.61 24.40
N LEU A 207 19.33 -12.82 24.91
CA LEU A 207 18.70 -13.33 26.14
C LEU A 207 19.36 -12.78 27.42
N ASN A 208 20.58 -12.25 27.33
CA ASN A 208 21.38 -11.78 28.48
C ASN A 208 21.69 -10.27 28.48
N ALA A 209 21.38 -9.54 27.40
CA ALA A 209 21.76 -8.13 27.26
C ALA A 209 20.74 -7.18 27.93
N THR A 210 21.14 -6.54 29.03
CA THR A 210 20.40 -5.46 29.72
C THR A 210 20.89 -4.05 29.41
N ASP A 211 21.87 -3.85 28.53
CA ASP A 211 22.43 -2.51 28.32
C ASP A 211 21.90 -1.88 27.02
N PRO A 212 20.89 -0.99 27.08
CA PRO A 212 20.63 -0.11 25.97
C PRO A 212 21.86 0.78 25.78
N THR A 213 22.34 0.90 24.55
CA THR A 213 23.27 1.97 24.18
C THR A 213 22.79 3.28 24.80
N PRO A 214 23.62 4.00 25.57
CA PRO A 214 23.19 5.17 26.31
C PRO A 214 22.55 6.17 25.35
N ALA A 215 21.32 6.59 25.66
CA ALA A 215 20.58 7.52 24.84
C ALA A 215 21.32 8.87 24.80
N LEU A 216 21.64 9.33 23.60
CA LEU A 216 22.26 10.62 23.39
C LEU A 216 21.22 11.74 23.42
N PRO A 217 21.56 12.94 23.91
CA PRO A 217 20.69 14.10 23.77
C PRO A 217 20.49 14.42 22.28
N PHE A 218 19.34 14.98 21.93
CA PHE A 218 18.95 15.21 20.53
C PHE A 218 19.97 16.05 19.73
N SER A 219 20.68 16.98 20.40
CA SER A 219 21.71 17.82 19.80
C SER A 219 22.98 17.08 19.38
N GLU A 220 23.25 15.90 19.96
CA GLU A 220 24.43 15.08 19.68
C GLU A 220 24.15 13.95 18.69
N LEU A 221 22.89 13.82 18.23
CA LEU A 221 22.53 12.82 17.23
C LEU A 221 23.17 13.15 15.88
N SER A 222 23.66 12.11 15.20
CA SER A 222 24.27 12.26 13.88
C SER A 222 23.25 12.77 12.85
N PRO A 223 23.64 13.66 11.93
CA PRO A 223 22.77 14.14 10.87
C PRO A 223 22.19 13.00 10.00
N SER A 224 22.96 11.92 9.82
CA SER A 224 22.54 10.71 9.12
C SER A 224 21.22 10.14 9.68
N ILE A 225 21.14 9.89 10.99
CA ILE A 225 19.98 9.24 11.59
C ILE A 225 18.75 10.17 11.61
N ILE A 226 18.96 11.48 11.81
CA ILE A 226 17.87 12.47 11.76
C ILE A 226 17.25 12.53 10.37
N VAL A 227 18.08 12.62 9.31
CA VAL A 227 17.60 12.68 7.92
C VAL A 227 16.92 11.38 7.51
N PHE A 228 17.43 10.23 7.96
CA PHE A 228 16.79 8.93 7.77
C PHE A 228 15.37 8.91 8.36
N PHE A 229 15.22 9.25 9.64
CA PHE A 229 13.92 9.26 10.32
C PHE A 229 12.95 10.31 9.75
N LEU A 230 13.47 11.47 9.36
CA LEU A 230 12.67 12.50 8.69
C LEU A 230 12.15 12.00 7.33
N GLY A 231 13.00 11.34 6.53
CA GLY A 231 12.63 10.78 5.24
C GLY A 231 11.51 9.74 5.34
N ILE A 232 11.67 8.73 6.19
CA ILE A 232 10.64 7.69 6.38
C ILE A 232 9.33 8.27 6.96
N THR A 233 9.43 9.29 7.83
CA THR A 233 8.27 9.95 8.45
C THR A 233 7.47 10.71 7.41
N LEU A 234 8.12 11.55 6.60
CA LEU A 234 7.47 12.34 5.55
C LEU A 234 6.92 11.46 4.42
N ALA A 235 7.63 10.38 4.07
CA ALA A 235 7.19 9.43 3.06
C ALA A 235 5.81 8.79 3.37
N ARG A 236 5.41 8.71 4.65
CA ARG A 236 4.08 8.20 5.06
C ARG A 236 2.95 8.99 4.42
N PHE A 237 3.09 10.32 4.30
CA PHE A 237 2.05 11.14 3.68
C PHE A 237 1.76 10.71 2.23
N GLY A 238 2.82 10.51 1.43
CA GLY A 238 2.69 10.06 0.04
C GLY A 238 2.15 8.64 -0.08
N LEU A 239 2.66 7.72 0.76
CA LEU A 239 2.21 6.33 0.79
C LEU A 239 0.71 6.21 1.08
N TRP A 240 0.21 6.96 2.07
CA TRP A 240 -1.21 6.94 2.47
C TRP A 240 -2.15 7.69 1.51
N ILE A 241 -1.61 8.36 0.49
CA ILE A 241 -2.36 8.83 -0.67
C ILE A 241 -2.37 7.75 -1.77
N ALA A 242 -1.21 7.14 -2.02
CA ALA A 242 -1.02 6.16 -3.09
C ALA A 242 -1.77 4.85 -2.84
N ASP A 243 -1.73 4.31 -1.62
CA ASP A 243 -2.28 3.00 -1.30
C ASP A 243 -3.81 2.92 -1.48
N PRO A 244 -4.62 3.86 -0.92
CA PRO A 244 -6.04 3.92 -1.23
C PRO A 244 -6.33 4.11 -2.72
N SER A 245 -5.52 4.91 -3.42
CA SER A 245 -5.68 5.15 -4.86
C SER A 245 -5.51 3.87 -5.67
N ILE A 246 -4.46 3.09 -5.43
CA ILE A 246 -4.20 1.84 -6.17
C ILE A 246 -5.26 0.80 -5.83
N THR A 247 -5.65 0.70 -4.56
CA THR A 247 -6.73 -0.18 -4.12
C THR A 247 -8.05 0.16 -4.81
N GLN A 248 -8.40 1.45 -4.91
CA GLN A 248 -9.61 1.86 -5.61
C GLN A 248 -9.51 1.64 -7.12
N ILE A 249 -8.34 1.86 -7.75
CA ILE A 249 -8.11 1.52 -9.17
C ILE A 249 -8.41 0.03 -9.40
N MET A 250 -7.93 -0.84 -8.52
CA MET A 250 -8.22 -2.27 -8.58
C MET A 250 -9.71 -2.57 -8.41
N GLN A 251 -10.39 -1.92 -7.46
CA GLN A 251 -11.83 -2.12 -7.24
C GLN A 251 -12.68 -1.70 -8.44
N GLU A 252 -12.38 -0.57 -9.07
CA GLU A 252 -13.12 -0.04 -10.23
C GLU A 252 -12.82 -0.80 -11.53
N THR A 253 -11.59 -1.30 -11.69
CA THR A 253 -11.14 -1.90 -12.95
C THR A 253 -11.44 -3.40 -13.02
N ILE A 254 -11.41 -4.11 -11.87
CA ILE A 254 -11.55 -5.57 -11.85
C ILE A 254 -13.03 -5.97 -11.77
N PRO A 255 -13.52 -6.85 -12.67
CA PRO A 255 -14.89 -7.34 -12.66
C PRO A 255 -15.25 -8.05 -11.34
N GLU A 256 -16.48 -7.85 -10.86
CA GLU A 256 -16.97 -8.39 -9.58
C GLU A 256 -16.83 -9.92 -9.46
N ARG A 257 -16.93 -10.65 -10.58
CA ARG A 257 -16.82 -12.11 -10.63
C ARG A 257 -15.45 -12.61 -10.14
N GLU A 258 -14.39 -11.89 -10.48
CA GLU A 258 -12.99 -12.31 -10.24
C GLU A 258 -12.29 -11.44 -9.19
N ARG A 259 -12.92 -10.33 -8.76
CA ARG A 259 -12.37 -9.35 -7.81
C ARG A 259 -11.79 -10.02 -6.56
N TYR A 260 -12.57 -10.86 -5.88
CA TYR A 260 -12.09 -11.54 -4.66
C TYR A 260 -10.85 -12.41 -4.91
N SER A 261 -10.81 -13.14 -6.02
CA SER A 261 -9.67 -14.00 -6.38
C SER A 261 -8.43 -13.16 -6.71
N VAL A 262 -8.60 -12.07 -7.45
CA VAL A 262 -7.49 -11.17 -7.84
C VAL A 262 -6.96 -10.42 -6.63
N PHE A 263 -7.83 -9.96 -5.72
CA PHE A 263 -7.41 -9.35 -4.45
C PHE A 263 -6.69 -10.36 -3.55
N GLY A 264 -7.14 -11.63 -3.50
CA GLY A 264 -6.42 -12.68 -2.79
C GLY A 264 -4.99 -12.89 -3.32
N VAL A 265 -4.82 -12.91 -4.65
CA VAL A 265 -3.49 -12.98 -5.27
C VAL A 265 -2.66 -11.74 -4.96
N GLN A 266 -3.24 -10.54 -5.04
CA GLN A 266 -2.55 -9.29 -4.69
C GLN A 266 -1.99 -9.36 -3.27
N THR A 267 -2.82 -9.73 -2.29
CA THR A 267 -2.39 -9.88 -0.90
C THR A 267 -1.26 -10.92 -0.79
N SER A 268 -1.37 -12.07 -1.46
CA SER A 268 -0.31 -13.08 -1.44
C SER A 268 1.04 -12.57 -1.97
N ILE A 269 1.03 -11.72 -3.00
CA ILE A 269 2.25 -11.14 -3.59
C ILE A 269 2.83 -10.05 -2.66
N CYS A 270 1.98 -9.21 -2.05
CA CYS A 270 2.42 -8.24 -1.05
C CYS A 270 3.09 -8.95 0.15
N GLU A 271 2.46 -10.00 0.67
CA GLU A 271 3.02 -10.78 1.79
C GLU A 271 4.29 -11.53 1.38
N LEU A 272 4.38 -12.02 0.14
CA LEU A 272 5.62 -12.59 -0.38
C LEU A 272 6.77 -11.57 -0.31
N PHE A 273 6.56 -10.34 -0.77
CA PHE A 273 7.58 -9.29 -0.69
C PHE A 273 7.90 -8.89 0.76
N SER A 274 6.90 -8.87 1.64
CA SER A 274 7.08 -8.63 3.07
C SER A 274 7.97 -9.71 3.72
N VAL A 275 7.72 -10.98 3.44
CA VAL A 275 8.54 -12.10 3.92
C VAL A 275 9.94 -12.05 3.32
N LEU A 276 10.08 -11.73 2.03
CA LEU A 276 11.40 -11.59 1.41
C LEU A 276 12.23 -10.45 2.05
N LYS A 277 11.59 -9.33 2.40
CA LYS A 277 12.21 -8.26 3.19
C LYS A 277 12.69 -8.79 4.54
N ASP A 278 11.87 -9.54 5.27
CA ASP A 278 12.26 -10.11 6.57
C ASP A 278 13.43 -11.12 6.43
N LEU A 279 13.41 -11.96 5.39
CA LEU A 279 14.52 -12.87 5.09
C LEU A 279 15.82 -12.10 4.76
N MET A 280 15.72 -10.98 4.04
CA MET A 280 16.86 -10.12 3.76
C MET A 280 17.44 -9.53 5.05
N VAL A 281 16.59 -9.10 5.99
CA VAL A 281 17.04 -8.58 7.29
C VAL A 281 17.74 -9.67 8.12
N ILE A 282 17.23 -10.91 8.09
CA ILE A 282 17.89 -12.04 8.76
C ILE A 282 19.24 -12.35 8.11
N ALA A 283 19.37 -12.22 6.79
CA ALA A 283 20.63 -12.41 6.09
C ALA A 283 21.68 -11.35 6.48
N PHE A 284 21.25 -10.14 6.87
CA PHE A 284 22.12 -9.00 7.19
C PHE A 284 21.81 -8.43 8.60
N PRO A 285 22.22 -9.12 9.68
CA PRO A 285 21.85 -8.75 11.05
C PRO A 285 22.64 -7.53 11.60
N GLU A 286 23.77 -7.17 10.99
CA GLU A 286 24.62 -6.08 11.48
C GLU A 286 24.13 -4.68 11.06
N THR A 287 24.16 -3.73 11.98
CA THR A 287 23.77 -2.33 11.74
C THR A 287 24.67 -1.61 10.73
N SER A 288 25.93 -2.05 10.59
CA SER A 288 26.90 -1.57 9.59
C SER A 288 26.47 -1.85 8.15
N SER A 289 25.74 -2.96 7.95
CA SER A 289 25.23 -3.41 6.67
C SER A 289 23.85 -2.85 6.32
N PHE A 290 23.18 -2.19 7.29
CA PHE A 290 21.81 -1.68 7.14
C PHE A 290 21.64 -0.71 5.96
N GLY A 291 22.68 0.05 5.61
CA GLY A 291 22.67 0.92 4.43
C GLY A 291 22.44 0.17 3.11
N VAL A 292 22.89 -1.09 2.98
CA VAL A 292 22.59 -1.92 1.80
C VAL A 292 21.09 -2.18 1.70
N LEU A 293 20.42 -2.45 2.82
CA LEU A 293 18.99 -2.73 2.88
C LEU A 293 18.18 -1.47 2.54
N ILE A 294 18.64 -0.30 2.99
CA ILE A 294 18.07 1.00 2.60
C ILE A 294 18.16 1.17 1.07
N THR A 295 19.33 0.95 0.47
CA THR A 295 19.51 1.08 -0.98
C THR A 295 18.62 0.11 -1.77
N ILE A 296 18.57 -1.17 -1.38
CA ILE A 296 17.69 -2.16 -2.02
C ILE A 296 16.24 -1.71 -1.93
N SER A 297 15.80 -1.26 -0.76
CA SER A 297 14.43 -0.78 -0.54
C SER A 297 14.09 0.41 -1.44
N CYS A 298 14.98 1.39 -1.57
CA CYS A 298 14.79 2.52 -2.48
C CYS A 298 14.67 2.06 -3.95
N ILE A 299 15.45 1.07 -4.39
CA ILE A 299 15.34 0.50 -5.75
C ILE A 299 13.97 -0.16 -5.97
N PHE A 300 13.48 -0.94 -5.00
CA PHE A 300 12.17 -1.59 -5.10
C PHE A 300 11.02 -0.58 -5.10
N VAL A 301 11.08 0.44 -4.24
CA VAL A 301 10.06 1.51 -4.22
C VAL A 301 10.07 2.34 -5.50
N PHE A 302 11.25 2.67 -6.03
CA PHE A 302 11.36 3.37 -7.31
C PHE A 302 10.87 2.51 -8.48
N SER A 303 11.16 1.21 -8.46
CA SER A 303 10.60 0.26 -9.43
C SER A 303 9.08 0.24 -9.35
N GLY A 304 8.50 0.21 -8.14
CA GLY A 304 7.04 0.32 -7.93
C GLY A 304 6.45 1.59 -8.54
N PHE A 305 7.14 2.73 -8.40
CA PHE A 305 6.77 3.97 -9.07
C PHE A 305 6.82 3.87 -10.60
N ILE A 306 7.88 3.28 -11.18
CA ILE A 306 7.96 3.06 -12.63
C ILE A 306 6.80 2.18 -13.13
N PHE A 307 6.46 1.10 -12.40
CA PHE A 307 5.34 0.24 -12.73
C PHE A 307 4.02 1.02 -12.75
N TYR A 308 3.77 1.84 -11.73
CA TYR A 308 2.59 2.70 -11.70
C TYR A 308 2.61 3.78 -12.79
N PHE A 309 3.76 4.42 -13.03
CA PHE A 309 3.90 5.43 -14.09
C PHE A 309 3.62 4.83 -15.48
N SER A 310 4.07 3.60 -15.72
CA SER A 310 3.76 2.86 -16.96
C SER A 310 2.27 2.53 -17.08
N TYR A 311 1.57 2.32 -15.97
CA TYR A 311 0.11 2.16 -15.93
C TYR A 311 -0.59 3.48 -16.22
N PHE A 312 -0.11 4.58 -15.63
CA PHE A 312 -0.62 5.93 -15.82
C PHE A 312 -0.56 6.36 -17.30
N ILE A 313 0.58 6.18 -17.95
CA ILE A 313 0.75 6.47 -19.40
C ILE A 313 -0.23 5.64 -20.22
N LYS A 314 -0.26 4.32 -20.01
CA LYS A 314 -1.11 3.41 -20.79
C LYS A 314 -2.60 3.76 -20.64
N SER A 315 -3.03 4.07 -19.43
CA SER A 315 -4.43 4.43 -19.13
C SER A 315 -4.80 5.78 -19.75
N THR A 316 -3.89 6.76 -19.72
CA THR A 316 -4.11 8.08 -20.31
C THR A 316 -4.17 8.02 -21.85
N CYS A 317 -3.25 7.28 -22.48
CA CYS A 317 -3.27 7.06 -23.93
C CYS A 317 -4.55 6.33 -24.38
N LYS A 318 -4.99 5.30 -23.63
CA LYS A 318 -6.24 4.59 -23.93
C LYS A 318 -7.44 5.54 -23.88
N ARG A 319 -7.51 6.41 -22.87
CA ARG A 319 -8.60 7.39 -22.71
C ARG A 319 -8.61 8.43 -23.83
N SER A 320 -7.44 8.91 -24.24
CA SER A 320 -7.31 9.83 -25.38
C SER A 320 -7.77 9.18 -26.69
N ARG A 321 -7.39 7.92 -26.94
CA ARG A 321 -7.80 7.19 -28.16
C ARG A 321 -9.30 6.92 -28.22
N CYS A 322 -9.93 6.54 -27.10
CA CYS A 322 -11.39 6.39 -27.05
C CYS A 322 -12.12 7.71 -27.35
N ARG A 323 -11.65 8.83 -26.79
CA ARG A 323 -12.24 10.15 -27.04
C ARG A 323 -12.11 10.59 -28.50
N SER A 324 -10.97 10.29 -29.13
CA SER A 324 -10.78 10.54 -30.57
C SER A 324 -11.75 9.72 -31.41
N GLY A 325 -11.89 8.42 -31.15
CA GLY A 325 -12.81 7.56 -31.90
C GLY A 325 -14.29 7.92 -31.71
N GLU A 326 -14.69 8.36 -30.52
CA GLU A 326 -16.05 8.88 -30.27
C GLU A 326 -16.31 10.17 -31.05
N THR A 327 -15.30 11.03 -31.19
CA THR A 327 -15.40 12.29 -31.96
C THR A 327 -15.53 11.97 -33.45
N GLU A 328 -14.69 11.09 -33.99
CA GLU A 328 -14.77 10.64 -35.39
C GLU A 328 -16.11 9.97 -35.73
N LEU A 329 -16.64 9.12 -34.84
CA LEU A 329 -17.93 8.45 -35.04
C LEU A 329 -19.08 9.46 -35.00
N ARG A 330 -19.02 10.45 -34.11
CA ARG A 330 -20.02 11.51 -34.01
C ARG A 330 -20.00 12.41 -35.25
N ASP A 331 -18.82 12.77 -35.75
CA ASP A 331 -18.65 13.57 -36.96
C ASP A 331 -19.10 12.80 -38.21
N ALA A 332 -18.88 11.48 -38.26
CA ALA A 332 -19.38 10.62 -39.34
C ALA A 332 -20.91 10.48 -39.37
N LYS A 333 -21.58 10.53 -38.21
CA LYS A 333 -23.05 10.44 -38.11
C LYS A 333 -23.77 11.77 -38.33
N LEU A 334 -23.06 12.90 -38.25
CA LEU A 334 -23.61 14.25 -38.43
C LEU A 334 -24.27 14.46 -39.82
N PRO A 335 -23.62 14.13 -40.96
CA PRO A 335 -24.23 14.32 -42.28
C PRO A 335 -25.41 13.37 -42.56
N GLU A 336 -25.39 12.17 -41.98
CA GLU A 336 -26.51 11.21 -42.10
C GLU A 336 -27.75 11.72 -41.35
N GLN A 337 -27.55 12.31 -40.16
CA GLN A 337 -28.62 12.97 -39.41
C GLN A 337 -29.16 14.22 -40.11
N GLU A 338 -28.30 15.07 -40.68
CA GLU A 338 -28.74 16.25 -41.45
C GLU A 338 -29.56 15.85 -42.68
N HIS A 339 -29.15 14.78 -43.38
CA HIS A 339 -29.86 14.28 -44.56
C HIS A 339 -31.24 13.69 -44.21
N LEU A 340 -31.37 13.02 -43.06
CA LEU A 340 -32.65 12.50 -42.54
C LEU A 340 -33.59 13.64 -42.12
N VAL A 341 -33.08 14.68 -41.47
CA VAL A 341 -33.87 15.86 -41.08
C VAL A 341 -34.37 16.60 -42.33
N ASN A 342 -33.51 16.82 -43.32
CA ASN A 342 -33.90 17.48 -44.57
C ASN A 342 -34.95 16.65 -45.34
N LYS A 343 -34.79 15.33 -45.39
CA LYS A 343 -35.78 14.44 -46.04
C LYS A 343 -37.14 14.52 -45.34
N ASN A 344 -37.18 14.48 -44.01
CA ASN A 344 -38.42 14.59 -43.24
C ASN A 344 -39.09 15.97 -43.40
N LEU A 345 -38.32 17.05 -43.56
CA LEU A 345 -38.86 18.39 -43.83
C LEU A 345 -39.51 18.47 -45.23
N VAL A 346 -38.88 17.88 -46.24
CA VAL A 346 -39.42 17.81 -47.61
C VAL A 346 -40.68 16.95 -47.66
N ASP A 347 -40.66 15.77 -47.02
CA ASP A 347 -41.82 14.87 -46.96
C ASP A 347 -43.01 15.52 -46.23
N ASN A 348 -42.77 16.28 -45.14
CA ASN A 348 -43.82 17.02 -44.45
C ASN A 348 -44.36 18.22 -45.24
N ALA A 349 -43.53 18.88 -46.06
CA ALA A 349 -43.96 19.97 -46.92
C ALA A 349 -44.86 19.50 -48.08
N LEU A 350 -44.68 18.25 -48.53
CA LEU A 350 -45.49 17.61 -49.59
C LEU A 350 -46.86 17.09 -49.09
N VAL A 351 -47.08 17.00 -47.78
CA VAL A 351 -48.32 16.48 -47.16
C VAL A 351 -49.22 17.60 -46.63
N ALA A 352 -48.81 18.87 -46.72
CA ALA A 352 -49.65 20.00 -46.35
C ALA A 352 -50.85 20.12 -47.32
N PRO A 353 -52.11 20.05 -46.85
CA PRO A 353 -53.27 20.19 -47.71
C PRO A 353 -53.43 21.65 -48.16
N ASP A 354 -53.63 21.86 -49.46
CA ASP A 354 -53.97 23.15 -50.05
C ASP A 354 -55.26 23.69 -49.38
N VAL A 355 -55.13 24.85 -48.72
CA VAL A 355 -56.24 25.65 -48.18
C VAL A 355 -56.50 26.82 -49.11
#